data_AF-A0A939VE33-F1
#
_entry.id   AF-A0A939VE33-F1
#
_cell.length_a   1.000
_cell.length_b   1.000
_cell.length_c   1.000
_cell.angle_alpha   90.00
_cell.angle_beta   90.00
_cell.angle_gamma   90.00
#
_symmetry.space_group_name_H-M   'P 1'
#
loop_
_entity.id
_entity.type
_entity.pdbx_description
1 polymer ?
#
loop_
_entity_poly.entity_id
_entity_poly.type
_entity_poly.pdbx_seq_one_letter_code
_entity_poly.pdbx_strand_id
1 'polypeptide(L)'
;MIITVVKRDGRIVGFNEQKIMAAIRKAMLHTDKGEDERLIFKITDHIAQKGESQMTVEQIQDAVEMELMKSSRKDVAQKYIAYRNQRSIARKAKTRDVFLDIVNIKNNDVTRENANMNADTPAGMMMKFASETTKPFVDDYLLSEESHEAVEHNYLHIHDKDYYPTKSLTCVQHPLDHILTCGFIAGHGASRPAKRIETASVLACISMECAQNEMHGGQAIPAFDFYLAPYVRMTYIEELKNLEDLNGESYKDLYDEPLFDYIKKPLDGLTGKERAQQHAVNNTVGRVHQAMEAFIHNMNTIHSRGGNQVVFSSINYGTDTSAEGRCVMREILLS
;
A
#
# COMPACT_ATOMS: atom_id res chain seq x y z
N MET A 1 -14.11 42.89 -7.39
CA MET A 1 -14.89 42.28 -6.31
C MET A 1 -14.60 40.80 -6.30
N ILE A 2 -14.14 40.27 -5.16
CA ILE A 2 -13.77 38.86 -5.01
C ILE A 2 -15.04 38.02 -4.89
N ILE A 3 -15.15 37.00 -5.73
CA ILE A 3 -16.29 36.08 -5.76
C ILE A 3 -15.84 34.70 -5.25
N THR A 4 -14.65 34.27 -5.65
CA THR A 4 -14.10 32.96 -5.29
C THR A 4 -12.66 33.05 -4.77
N VAL A 5 -12.28 32.09 -3.93
CA VAL A 5 -10.95 31.97 -3.37
C VAL A 5 -10.37 30.61 -3.74
N VAL A 6 -9.18 30.62 -4.33
CA VAL A 6 -8.37 29.42 -4.53
C VAL A 6 -7.62 29.16 -3.23
N LYS A 7 -8.02 28.10 -2.53
CA LYS A 7 -7.30 27.62 -1.35
C LYS A 7 -5.92 27.10 -1.77
N ARG A 8 -5.02 26.92 -0.79
CA ARG A 8 -3.64 26.42 -1.01
C ARG A 8 -3.57 25.03 -1.66
N ASP A 9 -4.69 24.33 -1.69
CA ASP A 9 -4.92 23.00 -2.24
C ASP A 9 -5.53 22.99 -3.63
N GLY A 10 -5.71 24.18 -4.22
CA GLY A 10 -6.34 24.35 -5.52
C GLY A 10 -7.87 24.33 -5.48
N ARG A 11 -8.53 24.04 -4.34
CA ARG A 11 -10.00 24.08 -4.25
C ARG A 11 -10.50 25.52 -4.39
N ILE A 12 -11.54 25.70 -5.19
CA ILE A 12 -12.21 26.98 -5.38
C ILE A 12 -13.42 27.03 -4.46
N VAL A 13 -13.43 27.95 -3.51
CA VAL A 13 -14.53 28.16 -2.56
C VAL A 13 -15.12 29.57 -2.69
N GLY A 14 -16.35 29.76 -2.26
CA GLY A 14 -16.96 31.10 -2.17
C GLY A 14 -16.16 32.02 -1.24
N PHE A 15 -16.03 33.28 -1.62
CA PHE A 15 -15.37 34.29 -0.79
C PHE A 15 -16.13 34.51 0.52
N ASN A 16 -15.41 34.51 1.64
CA ASN A 16 -15.95 34.77 2.97
C ASN A 16 -15.10 35.82 3.68
N GLU A 17 -15.64 37.03 3.78
CA GLU A 17 -15.00 38.20 4.37
C GLU A 17 -14.73 38.04 5.88
N GLN A 18 -15.53 37.26 6.61
CA GLN A 18 -15.35 37.06 8.05
C GLN A 18 -14.01 36.39 8.38
N LYS A 19 -13.49 35.55 7.46
CA LYS A 19 -12.17 34.93 7.64
C LYS A 19 -11.04 35.97 7.63
N ILE A 20 -11.16 37.02 6.81
CA ILE A 20 -10.20 38.13 6.77
C ILE A 20 -10.33 38.96 8.05
N MET A 21 -11.56 39.31 8.43
CA MET A 21 -11.82 40.08 9.66
C MET A 21 -11.26 39.40 10.90
N ALA A 22 -11.50 38.10 11.04
CA ALA A 22 -11.01 37.31 12.17
C ALA A 22 -9.46 37.28 12.23
N ALA A 23 -8.80 37.20 11.07
CA ALA A 23 -7.34 37.21 11.01
C ALA A 23 -6.75 38.56 11.40
N ILE A 24 -7.32 39.67 10.93
CA ILE A 24 -6.90 41.04 11.30
C ILE A 24 -7.18 41.28 12.79
N ARG A 25 -8.36 40.90 13.28
CA ARG A 25 -8.75 41.02 14.70
C ARG A 25 -7.75 40.33 15.61
N LYS A 26 -7.37 39.08 15.31
CA LYS A 26 -6.35 38.34 16.08
C LYS A 26 -5.02 39.09 16.13
N ALA A 27 -4.59 39.74 15.04
CA ALA A 27 -3.38 40.56 15.05
C ALA A 27 -3.53 41.83 15.90
N MET A 28 -4.69 42.49 15.85
CA MET A 28 -4.98 43.69 16.64
C MET A 28 -5.01 43.43 18.16
N LEU A 29 -5.56 42.29 18.59
CA LEU A 29 -5.59 41.90 20.01
C LEU A 29 -4.19 41.73 20.62
N HIS A 30 -3.15 41.58 19.80
CA HIS A 30 -1.75 41.50 20.23
C HIS A 30 -1.01 42.86 20.14
N THR A 31 -1.76 43.98 20.08
CA THR A 31 -1.23 45.35 20.11
C THR A 31 -1.86 46.17 21.22
N ASP A 32 -1.13 47.15 21.78
CA ASP A 32 -1.55 47.90 22.96
C ASP A 32 -2.83 48.74 22.75
N LYS A 33 -3.08 49.16 21.51
CA LYS A 33 -4.26 49.93 21.12
C LYS A 33 -5.52 49.06 20.97
N GLY A 34 -5.40 47.74 21.10
CA GLY A 34 -6.52 46.80 21.02
C GLY A 34 -7.22 46.80 19.66
N GLU A 35 -8.43 46.26 19.65
CA GLU A 35 -9.24 46.12 18.45
C GLU A 35 -9.78 47.47 17.93
N ASP A 36 -9.77 47.63 16.60
CA ASP A 36 -10.45 48.72 15.89
C ASP A 36 -11.36 48.12 14.83
N GLU A 37 -12.63 47.87 15.21
CA GLU A 37 -13.62 47.27 14.31
C GLU A 37 -13.81 48.07 13.03
N ARG A 38 -13.81 49.41 13.13
CA ARG A 38 -14.01 50.28 11.96
C ARG A 38 -12.90 50.08 10.94
N LEU A 39 -11.66 49.96 11.41
CA LEU A 39 -10.52 49.69 10.53
C LEU A 39 -10.55 48.27 9.96
N ILE A 40 -10.97 47.27 10.74
CA ILE A 40 -11.15 45.88 10.27
C ILE A 40 -12.16 45.82 9.11
N PHE A 41 -13.34 46.40 9.31
CA PHE A 41 -14.38 46.47 8.28
C PHE A 41 -13.88 47.21 7.04
N LYS A 42 -13.24 48.37 7.22
CA LYS A 42 -12.72 49.18 6.11
C LYS A 42 -11.69 48.43 5.25
N ILE A 43 -10.73 47.75 5.89
CA ILE A 43 -9.71 46.97 5.18
C ILE A 43 -10.35 45.78 4.46
N THR A 44 -11.25 45.08 5.14
CA THR A 44 -11.92 43.90 4.58
C THR A 44 -12.77 44.26 3.37
N ASP A 45 -13.62 45.29 3.47
CA ASP A 45 -14.47 45.77 2.38
C ASP A 45 -13.64 46.25 1.19
N HIS A 46 -12.54 46.96 1.43
CA HIS A 46 -11.65 47.42 0.36
C HIS A 46 -11.00 46.27 -0.40
N ILE A 47 -10.52 45.24 0.31
CA ILE A 47 -9.95 44.03 -0.30
C ILE A 47 -11.04 43.27 -1.07
N ALA A 48 -12.22 43.12 -0.47
CA ALA A 48 -13.36 42.45 -1.10
C ALA A 48 -13.77 43.14 -2.40
N GLN A 49 -13.79 44.48 -2.46
CA GLN A 49 -14.21 45.23 -3.64
C GLN A 49 -13.12 45.34 -4.72
N LYS A 50 -11.86 45.62 -4.32
CA LYS A 50 -10.76 45.85 -5.26
C LYS A 50 -10.06 44.59 -5.74
N GLY A 51 -10.25 43.46 -5.04
CA GLY A 51 -9.69 42.19 -5.47
C GLY A 51 -10.27 41.69 -6.79
N GLU A 52 -9.49 40.84 -7.47
CA GLU A 52 -9.92 40.12 -8.67
C GLU A 52 -11.08 39.16 -8.36
N SER A 53 -11.84 38.76 -9.38
CA SER A 53 -13.00 37.86 -9.21
C SER A 53 -12.63 36.52 -8.57
N GLN A 54 -11.39 36.07 -8.77
CA GLN A 54 -10.79 34.89 -8.16
C GLN A 54 -9.41 35.24 -7.62
N MET A 55 -9.13 34.93 -6.35
CA MET A 55 -7.84 35.18 -5.73
C MET A 55 -7.36 33.98 -4.92
N THR A 56 -6.04 33.77 -4.82
CA THR A 56 -5.47 32.78 -3.91
C THR A 56 -5.46 33.27 -2.47
N VAL A 57 -5.34 32.34 -1.51
CA VAL A 57 -5.15 32.69 -0.09
C VAL A 57 -3.92 33.59 0.11
N GLU A 58 -2.84 33.35 -0.63
CA GLU A 58 -1.60 34.15 -0.59
C GLU A 58 -1.85 35.57 -1.06
N GLN A 59 -2.52 35.74 -2.20
CA GLN A 59 -2.83 37.06 -2.75
C GLN A 59 -3.74 37.86 -1.80
N ILE A 60 -4.70 37.21 -1.14
CA ILE A 60 -5.53 37.86 -0.12
C ILE A 60 -4.68 38.24 1.10
N GLN A 61 -3.79 37.37 1.56
CA GLN A 61 -2.89 37.68 2.67
C GLN A 61 -1.95 38.85 2.36
N ASP A 62 -1.43 38.92 1.15
CA ASP A 62 -0.58 40.02 0.68
C ASP A 62 -1.38 41.34 0.59
N ALA A 63 -2.64 41.28 0.15
CA ALA A 63 -3.52 42.43 0.13
C ALA A 63 -3.82 42.97 1.54
N VAL A 64 -4.09 42.07 2.51
CA VAL A 64 -4.28 42.44 3.92
C VAL A 64 -3.02 43.11 4.48
N GLU A 65 -1.84 42.57 4.19
CA GLU A 65 -0.57 43.13 4.61
C GLU A 65 -0.35 44.54 4.05
N MET A 66 -0.59 44.73 2.74
CA MET A 66 -0.46 46.04 2.11
C MET A 66 -1.42 47.08 2.69
N GLU A 67 -2.69 46.73 2.89
CA GLU A 67 -3.68 47.67 3.44
C GLU A 67 -3.41 48.00 4.91
N LEU A 68 -2.94 47.04 5.72
CA LEU A 68 -2.49 47.33 7.08
C LEU A 68 -1.26 48.25 7.10
N MET A 69 -0.31 48.08 6.17
CA MET A 69 0.87 48.94 6.04
C MET A 69 0.54 50.37 5.59
N LYS A 70 -0.52 50.55 4.80
CA LYS A 70 -1.06 51.87 4.41
C LYS A 70 -1.87 52.54 5.52
N SER A 71 -2.35 51.77 6.48
CA SER A 71 -3.13 52.27 7.60
C SER A 71 -2.27 53.02 8.64
N SER A 72 -2.93 53.71 9.57
CA SER A 72 -2.27 54.31 10.73
C SER A 72 -1.79 53.26 11.76
N ARG A 73 -2.21 52.00 11.62
CA ARG A 73 -1.91 50.88 12.52
C ARG A 73 -0.78 49.98 11.97
N LYS A 74 0.41 50.57 11.74
CA LYS A 74 1.61 49.82 11.29
C LYS A 74 2.08 48.78 12.32
N ASP A 75 1.77 49.00 13.59
CA ASP A 75 1.95 48.06 14.69
C ASP A 75 1.20 46.74 14.44
N VAL A 76 -0.05 46.83 13.95
CA VAL A 76 -0.87 45.66 13.61
C VAL A 76 -0.32 44.95 12.36
N ALA A 77 0.14 45.71 11.36
CA ALA A 77 0.79 45.14 10.18
C ALA A 77 2.01 44.29 10.57
N GLN A 78 2.87 44.80 11.45
CA GLN A 78 4.04 44.07 11.94
C GLN A 78 3.64 42.78 12.66
N LYS A 79 2.60 42.79 13.52
CA LYS A 79 2.10 41.59 14.20
C LYS A 79 1.50 40.58 13.24
N TYR A 80 0.75 41.04 12.24
CA TYR A 80 0.15 40.19 11.21
C TYR A 80 1.24 39.49 10.37
N ILE A 81 2.24 40.22 9.90
CA ILE A 81 3.40 39.70 9.15
C ILE A 81 4.19 38.71 10.01
N ALA A 82 4.48 39.07 11.27
CA ALA A 82 5.20 38.21 12.19
C ALA A 82 4.44 36.90 12.46
N TYR A 83 3.12 36.95 12.65
CA TYR A 83 2.28 35.76 12.84
C TYR A 83 2.26 34.87 11.58
N ARG A 84 2.14 35.46 10.38
CA ARG A 84 2.23 34.73 9.10
C ARG A 84 3.58 34.05 8.95
N ASN A 85 4.67 34.76 9.23
CA ASN A 85 6.03 34.22 9.15
C ASN A 85 6.25 33.13 10.20
N GLN A 86 5.84 33.33 11.45
CA GLN A 86 5.90 32.32 12.50
C GLN A 86 5.12 31.05 12.13
N ARG A 87 3.92 31.14 11.55
CA ARG A 87 3.19 29.95 11.05
C ARG A 87 3.87 29.31 9.85
N SER A 88 4.54 30.08 9.00
CA SER A 88 5.35 29.54 7.89
C SER A 88 6.57 28.77 8.42
N ILE A 89 7.30 29.37 9.37
CA ILE A 89 8.47 28.78 10.04
C ILE A 89 8.05 27.56 10.87
N ALA A 90 6.99 27.63 11.66
CA ALA A 90 6.51 26.52 12.49
C ALA A 90 6.10 25.30 11.63
N ARG A 91 5.51 25.52 10.45
CA ARG A 91 5.22 24.43 9.51
C ARG A 91 6.49 23.83 8.92
N LYS A 92 7.45 24.67 8.49
CA LYS A 92 8.76 24.21 8.00
C LYS A 92 9.55 23.48 9.09
N ALA A 93 9.47 23.95 10.34
CA ALA A 93 10.11 23.34 11.51
C ALA A 93 9.48 21.99 11.83
N LYS A 94 8.14 21.88 11.85
CA LYS A 94 7.44 20.61 12.08
C LYS A 94 7.83 19.55 11.04
N THR A 95 7.88 19.91 9.75
CA THR A 95 8.36 18.98 8.70
C THR A 95 9.83 18.60 8.93
N ARG A 96 10.69 19.57 9.24
CA ARG A 96 12.10 19.32 9.53
C ARG A 96 12.29 18.38 10.74
N ASP A 97 11.54 18.60 11.81
CA ASP A 97 11.66 17.83 13.05
C ASP A 97 11.19 16.39 12.82
N VAL A 98 10.08 16.18 12.10
CA VAL A 98 9.63 14.84 11.66
C VAL A 98 10.72 14.15 10.84
N PHE A 99 11.34 14.87 9.90
CA PHE A 99 12.39 14.29 9.08
C PHE A 99 13.63 13.93 9.90
N LEU A 100 14.05 14.80 10.83
CA LEU A 100 15.17 14.53 11.73
C LEU A 100 14.88 13.35 12.66
N ASP A 101 13.65 13.18 13.13
CA ASP A 101 13.28 12.06 13.97
C ASP A 101 13.35 10.73 13.20
N ILE A 102 12.96 10.71 11.92
CA ILE A 102 13.11 9.55 11.03
C ILE A 102 14.60 9.26 10.75
N VAL A 103 15.39 10.28 10.39
CA VAL A 103 16.83 10.12 10.08
C VAL A 103 17.63 9.65 11.28
N ASN A 104 17.35 10.19 12.46
CA ASN A 104 18.10 9.87 13.67
C ASN A 104 17.62 8.58 14.35
N ILE A 105 16.67 7.84 13.75
CA ILE A 105 16.13 6.58 14.28
C ILE A 105 15.75 6.76 15.76
N LYS A 106 15.09 7.88 16.08
CA LYS A 106 14.64 8.07 17.46
C LYS A 106 13.52 7.08 17.75
N ASN A 107 13.66 6.33 18.83
CA ASN A 107 12.58 5.47 19.34
C ASN A 107 11.38 6.35 19.75
N ASN A 108 10.37 6.46 18.88
CA ASN A 108 9.14 7.19 19.11
C ASN A 108 7.98 6.49 18.37
N ASP A 109 6.74 6.93 18.62
CA ASP A 109 5.56 6.32 17.98
C ASP A 109 5.59 6.44 16.44
N VAL A 110 6.29 7.46 15.92
CA VAL A 110 6.48 7.66 14.48
C VAL A 110 7.31 6.53 13.87
N THR A 111 8.37 6.05 14.54
CA THR A 111 9.22 4.96 14.01
C THR A 111 8.62 3.56 14.18
N ARG A 112 7.56 3.36 14.99
CA ARG A 112 7.02 2.02 15.36
C ARG A 112 5.56 1.75 15.00
N GLU A 113 4.95 2.53 14.13
CA GLU A 113 3.52 2.40 13.78
C GLU A 113 3.15 1.07 13.09
N ASN A 114 4.09 0.46 12.35
CA ASN A 114 3.89 -0.83 11.67
C ASN A 114 4.91 -1.86 12.14
N ALA A 115 4.44 -2.91 12.83
CA ALA A 115 5.31 -3.98 13.36
C ALA A 115 6.09 -4.75 12.27
N ASN A 116 5.60 -4.73 11.03
CA ASN A 116 6.19 -5.44 9.90
C ASN A 116 7.15 -4.56 9.06
N MET A 117 7.25 -3.25 9.33
CA MET A 117 8.11 -2.34 8.58
C MET A 117 9.38 -2.00 9.34
N ASN A 118 10.53 -2.13 8.69
CA ASN A 118 11.81 -1.74 9.28
C ASN A 118 12.22 -0.32 8.85
N ALA A 119 11.78 0.66 9.64
CA ALA A 119 12.05 2.09 9.41
C ALA A 119 13.55 2.46 9.38
N ASP A 120 14.44 1.56 9.82
CA ASP A 120 15.88 1.80 9.90
C ASP A 120 16.59 1.58 8.55
N THR A 121 15.89 0.99 7.58
CA THR A 121 16.42 0.78 6.22
C THR A 121 16.22 2.03 5.36
N PRO A 122 17.08 2.32 4.36
CA PRO A 122 16.86 3.45 3.45
C PRO A 122 15.49 3.43 2.77
N ALA A 123 15.01 2.24 2.39
CA ALA A 123 13.67 2.04 1.86
C ALA A 123 12.57 2.40 2.87
N GLY A 124 12.72 1.94 4.11
CA GLY A 124 11.79 2.24 5.20
C GLY A 124 11.75 3.71 5.57
N MET A 125 12.90 4.38 5.59
CA MET A 125 12.96 5.83 5.78
C MET A 125 12.21 6.59 4.68
N MET A 126 12.43 6.22 3.40
CA MET A 126 11.73 6.83 2.27
C MET A 126 10.21 6.66 2.38
N MET A 127 9.74 5.46 2.73
CA MET A 127 8.32 5.23 2.98
C MET A 127 7.79 6.05 4.17
N LYS A 128 8.56 6.17 5.25
CA LYS A 128 8.13 6.93 6.43
C LYS A 128 8.05 8.43 6.13
N PHE A 129 8.99 8.99 5.37
CA PHE A 129 8.88 10.37 4.89
C PHE A 129 7.60 10.58 4.08
N ALA A 130 7.30 9.66 3.15
CA ALA A 130 6.08 9.73 2.36
C ALA A 130 4.82 9.64 3.24
N SER A 131 4.77 8.68 4.18
CA SER A 131 3.65 8.49 5.09
C SER A 131 3.38 9.73 5.95
N GLU A 132 4.39 10.25 6.65
CA GLU A 132 4.20 11.36 7.59
C GLU A 132 3.91 12.69 6.89
N THR A 133 4.38 12.88 5.66
CA THR A 133 4.03 14.06 4.86
C THR A 133 2.63 13.95 4.26
N THR A 134 2.12 12.73 4.05
CA THR A 134 0.83 12.50 3.42
C THR A 134 -0.35 12.64 4.38
N LYS A 135 -0.21 12.25 5.66
CA LYS A 135 -1.31 12.34 6.63
C LYS A 135 -1.88 13.77 6.78
N PRO A 136 -1.06 14.84 6.95
CA PRO A 136 -1.56 16.21 6.99
C PRO A 136 -2.18 16.66 5.66
N PHE A 137 -1.67 16.16 4.53
CA PHE A 137 -2.25 16.45 3.22
C PHE A 137 -3.69 15.92 3.13
N VAL A 138 -3.94 14.72 3.67
CA VAL A 138 -5.30 14.15 3.69
C VAL A 138 -6.23 15.01 4.55
N ASP A 139 -5.79 15.39 5.76
CA ASP A 139 -6.57 16.24 6.67
C ASP A 139 -6.93 17.58 6.03
N ASP A 140 -5.92 18.27 5.52
CA ASP A 140 -6.09 19.63 5.05
C ASP A 140 -6.92 19.66 3.75
N TYR A 141 -6.84 18.61 2.92
CA TYR A 141 -7.25 18.70 1.51
C TYR A 141 -8.29 17.69 1.05
N LEU A 142 -8.34 16.50 1.64
CA LEU A 142 -9.20 15.41 1.18
C LEU A 142 -10.39 15.15 2.10
N LEU A 143 -10.31 15.54 3.37
CA LEU A 143 -11.42 15.39 4.30
C LEU A 143 -12.44 16.53 4.18
N SER A 144 -13.71 16.20 4.45
CA SER A 144 -14.73 17.18 4.76
C SER A 144 -14.50 17.75 6.17
N GLU A 145 -15.02 18.94 6.44
CA GLU A 145 -14.90 19.56 7.78
C GLU A 145 -15.50 18.64 8.87
N GLU A 146 -16.65 18.04 8.61
CA GLU A 146 -17.32 17.09 9.52
C GLU A 146 -16.45 15.86 9.79
N SER A 147 -15.87 15.26 8.75
CA SER A 147 -14.99 14.09 8.91
C SER A 147 -13.71 14.45 9.66
N HIS A 148 -13.14 15.63 9.42
CA HIS A 148 -11.96 16.12 10.12
C HIS A 148 -12.24 16.29 11.61
N GLU A 149 -13.33 16.97 11.98
CA GLU A 149 -13.75 17.12 13.38
C GLU A 149 -14.01 15.77 14.05
N ALA A 150 -14.65 14.83 13.35
CA ALA A 150 -14.91 13.49 13.89
C ALA A 150 -13.62 12.70 14.17
N VAL A 151 -12.60 12.83 13.31
CA VAL A 151 -11.28 12.22 13.52
C VAL A 151 -10.54 12.91 14.68
N GLU A 152 -10.56 14.24 14.75
CA GLU A 152 -9.91 15.01 15.83
C GLU A 152 -10.48 14.66 17.22
N HIS A 153 -11.78 14.41 17.31
CA HIS A 153 -12.45 13.99 18.54
C HIS A 153 -12.45 12.46 18.78
N ASN A 154 -11.72 11.70 17.97
CA ASN A 154 -11.64 10.22 18.02
C ASN A 154 -12.99 9.49 17.88
N TYR A 155 -13.97 10.09 17.21
CA TYR A 155 -15.21 9.39 16.81
C TYR A 155 -14.99 8.49 15.59
N LEU A 156 -14.06 8.87 14.72
CA LEU A 156 -13.68 8.10 13.54
C LEU A 156 -12.17 7.86 13.50
N HIS A 157 -11.79 6.70 12.98
CA HIS A 157 -10.41 6.39 12.63
C HIS A 157 -10.33 6.09 11.13
N ILE A 158 -9.49 6.82 10.41
CA ILE A 158 -9.24 6.58 8.99
C ILE A 158 -8.06 5.61 8.89
N HIS A 159 -8.37 4.37 8.53
CA HIS A 159 -7.35 3.34 8.27
C HIS A 159 -6.49 3.73 7.06
N ASP A 160 -5.19 3.41 7.15
CA ASP A 160 -4.20 3.59 6.08
C ASP A 160 -4.27 4.98 5.42
N LYS A 161 -4.47 6.00 6.27
CA LYS A 161 -4.67 7.40 5.85
C LYS A 161 -3.54 7.92 4.96
N ASP A 162 -2.31 7.49 5.22
CA ASP A 162 -1.14 7.78 4.40
C ASP A 162 -1.25 7.27 2.95
N TYR A 163 -2.02 6.21 2.70
CA TYR A 163 -2.30 5.70 1.35
C TYR A 163 -3.55 6.30 0.72
N TYR A 164 -4.40 7.01 1.47
CA TYR A 164 -5.68 7.55 0.97
C TYR A 164 -5.56 8.33 -0.36
N PRO A 165 -4.55 9.21 -0.58
CA PRO A 165 -4.43 9.94 -1.85
C PRO A 165 -4.04 9.06 -3.04
N THR A 166 -3.41 7.91 -2.80
CA THR A 166 -2.93 6.99 -3.85
C THR A 166 -4.08 6.25 -4.52
N LYS A 167 -5.25 6.18 -3.88
CA LYS A 167 -6.41 5.39 -4.33
C LYS A 167 -6.07 3.91 -4.55
N SER A 168 -5.06 3.41 -3.84
CA SER A 168 -4.69 2.00 -3.85
C SER A 168 -5.75 1.14 -3.19
N LEU A 169 -5.72 -0.16 -3.49
CA LEU A 169 -6.63 -1.13 -2.87
C LEU A 169 -6.22 -1.42 -1.42
N THR A 170 -7.22 -1.66 -0.58
CA THR A 170 -6.99 -2.18 0.77
C THR A 170 -6.67 -3.66 0.70
N CYS A 171 -7.64 -4.53 0.43
CA CYS A 171 -7.42 -5.97 0.35
C CYS A 171 -7.97 -6.58 -0.94
N VAL A 172 -7.43 -7.74 -1.34
CA VAL A 172 -7.91 -8.47 -2.52
C VAL A 172 -7.82 -9.99 -2.34
N GLN A 173 -8.75 -10.71 -2.97
CA GLN A 173 -8.61 -12.14 -3.21
C GLN A 173 -7.76 -12.32 -4.47
N HIS A 174 -6.55 -12.84 -4.31
CA HIS A 174 -5.58 -12.96 -5.37
C HIS A 174 -6.04 -14.00 -6.41
N PRO A 175 -6.21 -13.61 -7.69
CA PRO A 175 -6.73 -14.47 -8.74
C PRO A 175 -5.63 -15.39 -9.29
N LEU A 176 -5.08 -16.25 -8.42
CA LEU A 176 -3.92 -17.07 -8.75
C LEU A 176 -4.22 -18.03 -9.93
N ASP A 177 -5.42 -18.56 -10.04
CA ASP A 177 -5.86 -19.38 -11.17
C ASP A 177 -5.63 -18.69 -12.52
N HIS A 178 -6.00 -17.42 -12.62
CA HIS A 178 -5.81 -16.63 -13.84
C HIS A 178 -4.32 -16.40 -14.11
N ILE A 179 -3.56 -16.06 -13.08
CA ILE A 179 -2.10 -15.86 -13.19
C ILE A 179 -1.41 -17.14 -13.68
N LEU A 180 -1.78 -18.31 -13.15
CA LEU A 180 -1.12 -19.57 -13.49
C LEU A 180 -1.49 -20.06 -14.90
N THR A 181 -2.72 -19.78 -15.35
CA THR A 181 -3.23 -20.24 -16.66
C THR A 181 -2.91 -19.27 -17.81
N CYS A 182 -2.84 -17.97 -17.54
CA CYS A 182 -2.59 -16.94 -18.55
C CYS A 182 -1.17 -16.35 -18.50
N GLY A 183 -0.46 -16.55 -17.39
CA GLY A 183 0.73 -15.74 -17.09
C GLY A 183 0.33 -14.31 -16.70
N PHE A 184 1.31 -13.41 -16.64
CA PHE A 184 1.06 -12.00 -16.34
C PHE A 184 2.23 -11.12 -16.80
N ILE A 185 1.99 -9.80 -16.86
CA ILE A 185 3.00 -8.80 -17.17
C ILE A 185 3.31 -8.02 -15.90
N ALA A 186 4.58 -7.89 -15.57
CA ALA A 186 5.07 -7.12 -14.43
C ALA A 186 6.13 -6.12 -14.92
N GLY A 187 5.77 -4.84 -14.93
CA GLY A 187 6.62 -3.78 -15.48
C GLY A 187 6.96 -4.04 -16.95
N HIS A 188 8.24 -4.28 -17.23
CA HIS A 188 8.76 -4.55 -18.57
C HIS A 188 8.89 -6.05 -18.89
N GLY A 189 8.63 -6.93 -17.91
CA GLY A 189 8.74 -8.37 -18.05
C GLY A 189 7.37 -9.03 -18.25
N ALA A 190 7.35 -10.13 -18.99
CA ALA A 190 6.17 -10.99 -19.13
C ALA A 190 6.49 -12.41 -18.68
N SER A 191 5.61 -12.99 -17.89
CA SER A 191 5.64 -14.39 -17.51
C SER A 191 4.65 -15.20 -18.33
N ARG A 192 5.04 -16.42 -18.68
CA ARG A 192 4.19 -17.40 -19.39
C ARG A 192 3.40 -18.23 -18.36
N PRO A 193 2.32 -18.91 -18.79
CA PRO A 193 1.60 -19.86 -17.95
C PRO A 193 2.52 -20.91 -17.31
N ALA A 194 2.18 -21.34 -16.10
CA ALA A 194 2.88 -22.40 -15.41
C ALA A 194 2.70 -23.74 -16.14
N LYS A 195 3.68 -24.64 -16.01
CA LYS A 195 3.67 -25.98 -16.66
C LYS A 195 3.97 -27.13 -15.70
N ARG A 196 4.28 -26.83 -14.44
CA ARG A 196 4.67 -27.76 -13.38
C ARG A 196 4.62 -27.06 -12.02
N ILE A 197 4.64 -27.83 -10.93
CA ILE A 197 4.45 -27.32 -9.58
C ILE A 197 5.46 -26.25 -9.15
N GLU A 198 6.74 -26.37 -9.56
CA GLU A 198 7.78 -25.41 -9.18
C GLU A 198 7.54 -24.05 -9.82
N THR A 199 7.16 -24.04 -11.09
CA THR A 199 6.82 -22.79 -11.79
C THR A 199 5.54 -22.19 -11.22
N ALA A 200 4.55 -23.01 -10.88
CA ALA A 200 3.32 -22.52 -10.28
C ALA A 200 3.56 -21.85 -8.92
N SER A 201 4.36 -22.50 -8.06
CA SER A 201 4.78 -21.93 -6.76
C SER A 201 5.49 -20.59 -6.91
N VAL A 202 6.51 -20.52 -7.78
CA VAL A 202 7.27 -19.27 -7.98
C VAL A 202 6.40 -18.16 -8.59
N LEU A 203 5.51 -18.46 -9.54
CA LEU A 203 4.60 -17.46 -10.09
C LEU A 203 3.58 -16.96 -9.07
N ALA A 204 3.14 -17.81 -8.15
CA ALA A 204 2.30 -17.39 -7.03
C ALA A 204 3.03 -16.32 -6.19
N CYS A 205 4.27 -16.58 -5.77
CA CYS A 205 5.07 -15.60 -5.03
C CYS A 205 5.26 -14.28 -5.78
N ILE A 206 5.77 -14.34 -7.02
CA ILE A 206 6.09 -13.13 -7.81
C ILE A 206 4.83 -12.31 -8.07
N SER A 207 3.71 -12.95 -8.40
CA SER A 207 2.46 -12.22 -8.67
C SER A 207 1.91 -11.53 -7.43
N MET A 208 1.97 -12.16 -6.25
CA MET A 208 1.57 -11.53 -5.00
C MET A 208 2.48 -10.37 -4.63
N GLU A 209 3.80 -10.52 -4.80
CA GLU A 209 4.76 -9.44 -4.59
C GLU A 209 4.48 -8.23 -5.49
N CYS A 210 4.25 -8.48 -6.79
CA CYS A 210 3.90 -7.42 -7.74
C CYS A 210 2.63 -6.69 -7.30
N ALA A 211 1.59 -7.43 -6.93
CA ALA A 211 0.34 -6.85 -6.46
C ALA A 211 0.54 -6.03 -5.17
N GLN A 212 1.37 -6.50 -4.23
CA GLN A 212 1.62 -5.84 -2.95
C GLN A 212 2.25 -4.44 -3.10
N ASN A 213 3.01 -4.22 -4.17
CA ASN A 213 3.59 -2.90 -4.47
C ASN A 213 2.53 -1.87 -4.89
N GLU A 214 1.36 -2.32 -5.36
CA GLU A 214 0.27 -1.48 -5.84
C GLU A 214 -0.88 -1.33 -4.81
N MET A 215 -0.76 -1.94 -3.62
CA MET A 215 -1.81 -1.97 -2.60
C MET A 215 -1.28 -1.83 -1.15
N HIS A 216 -2.12 -1.30 -0.26
CA HIS A 216 -1.72 -0.95 1.11
C HIS A 216 -2.16 -1.95 2.20
N GLY A 217 -3.17 -2.78 1.95
CA GLY A 217 -3.55 -3.85 2.86
C GLY A 217 -3.02 -5.23 2.42
N GLY A 218 -3.72 -6.27 2.85
CA GLY A 218 -3.31 -7.67 2.65
C GLY A 218 -4.03 -8.34 1.48
N GLN A 219 -3.48 -9.47 1.04
CA GLN A 219 -4.05 -10.27 -0.03
C GLN A 219 -4.13 -11.75 0.36
N ALA A 220 -5.11 -12.46 -0.20
CA ALA A 220 -5.38 -13.85 0.15
C ALA A 220 -5.48 -14.70 -1.10
N ILE A 221 -4.86 -15.88 -1.13
CA ILE A 221 -5.17 -16.90 -2.14
C ILE A 221 -6.31 -17.76 -1.59
N PRO A 222 -7.54 -17.67 -2.16
CA PRO A 222 -8.72 -18.26 -1.53
C PRO A 222 -8.81 -19.79 -1.62
N ALA A 223 -8.12 -20.42 -2.58
CA ALA A 223 -8.21 -21.86 -2.84
C ALA A 223 -6.87 -22.40 -3.36
N PHE A 224 -5.83 -22.28 -2.52
CA PHE A 224 -4.44 -22.58 -2.88
C PHE A 224 -4.24 -24.04 -3.32
N ASP A 225 -4.87 -24.97 -2.62
CA ASP A 225 -4.91 -26.40 -2.94
C ASP A 225 -5.51 -26.65 -4.33
N PHE A 226 -6.68 -26.10 -4.62
CA PHE A 226 -7.35 -26.22 -5.92
C PHE A 226 -6.52 -25.64 -7.06
N TYR A 227 -5.92 -24.46 -6.86
CA TYR A 227 -5.19 -23.76 -7.91
C TYR A 227 -3.88 -24.47 -8.27
N LEU A 228 -3.25 -25.15 -7.31
CA LEU A 228 -2.01 -25.88 -7.54
C LEU A 228 -2.21 -27.33 -7.97
N ALA A 229 -3.36 -27.94 -7.69
CA ALA A 229 -3.65 -29.34 -8.01
C ALA A 229 -3.35 -29.72 -9.49
N PRO A 230 -3.76 -28.94 -10.52
CA PRO A 230 -3.44 -29.27 -11.91
C PRO A 230 -1.93 -29.38 -12.18
N TYR A 231 -1.13 -28.59 -11.47
CA TYR A 231 0.31 -28.54 -11.65
C TYR A 231 1.04 -29.70 -10.96
N VAL A 232 0.42 -30.32 -9.93
CA VAL A 232 0.88 -31.61 -9.38
C VAL A 232 0.72 -32.71 -10.43
N ARG A 233 -0.46 -32.79 -11.07
CA ARG A 233 -0.72 -33.77 -12.14
C ARG A 233 0.22 -33.57 -13.33
N MET A 234 0.45 -32.33 -13.76
CA MET A 234 1.41 -32.03 -14.84
C MET A 234 2.83 -32.48 -14.48
N THR A 235 3.28 -32.23 -13.24
CA THR A 235 4.57 -32.72 -12.74
C THR A 235 4.64 -34.25 -12.73
N TYR A 236 3.57 -34.93 -12.33
CA TYR A 236 3.50 -36.39 -12.37
C TYR A 236 3.62 -36.96 -13.80
N ILE A 237 2.91 -36.36 -14.76
CA ILE A 237 3.01 -36.75 -16.17
C ILE A 237 4.42 -36.48 -16.71
N GLU A 238 5.08 -35.41 -16.27
CA GLU A 238 6.48 -35.14 -16.60
C GLU A 238 7.43 -36.24 -16.07
N GLU A 239 7.24 -36.69 -14.81
CA GLU A 239 8.01 -37.81 -14.26
C GLU A 239 7.78 -39.12 -15.00
N LEU A 240 6.53 -39.42 -15.41
CA LEU A 240 6.23 -40.58 -16.23
C LEU A 240 6.93 -40.51 -17.60
N LYS A 241 6.92 -39.35 -18.26
CA LYS A 241 7.62 -39.15 -19.55
C LYS A 241 9.12 -39.40 -19.43
N ASN A 242 9.74 -38.91 -18.36
CA ASN A 242 11.15 -39.17 -18.08
C ASN A 242 11.43 -40.68 -17.94
N LEU A 243 10.50 -41.42 -17.34
CA LEU A 243 10.59 -42.88 -17.25
C LEU A 243 10.31 -43.59 -18.58
N GLU A 244 9.40 -43.07 -19.42
CA GLU A 244 9.16 -43.60 -20.77
C GLU A 244 10.45 -43.52 -21.61
N ASP A 245 11.12 -42.37 -21.57
CA ASP A 245 12.39 -42.15 -22.27
C ASP A 245 13.51 -43.07 -21.74
N LEU A 246 13.54 -43.32 -20.43
CA LEU A 246 14.54 -44.20 -19.79
C LEU A 246 14.30 -45.68 -20.10
N ASN A 247 13.05 -46.13 -20.03
CA ASN A 247 12.70 -47.56 -20.10
C ASN A 247 12.38 -48.01 -21.53
N GLY A 248 12.11 -47.08 -22.45
CA GLY A 248 11.70 -47.40 -23.82
C GLY A 248 10.28 -47.99 -23.91
N GLU A 249 9.47 -47.80 -22.87
CA GLU A 249 8.09 -48.27 -22.76
C GLU A 249 7.13 -47.08 -22.70
N SER A 250 5.87 -47.25 -23.13
CA SER A 250 4.87 -46.21 -22.98
C SER A 250 4.03 -46.39 -21.71
N TYR A 251 3.85 -45.27 -21.01
CA TYR A 251 3.07 -45.10 -19.77
C TYR A 251 1.93 -44.10 -19.94
N LYS A 252 1.53 -43.79 -21.19
CA LYS A 252 0.42 -42.87 -21.50
C LYS A 252 -0.89 -43.24 -20.82
N ASP A 253 -1.14 -44.54 -20.60
CA ASP A 253 -2.30 -45.03 -19.89
C ASP A 253 -2.33 -44.59 -18.42
N LEU A 254 -1.18 -44.28 -17.83
CA LEU A 254 -1.05 -43.82 -16.44
C LEU A 254 -1.23 -42.30 -16.29
N TYR A 255 -1.21 -41.52 -17.38
CA TYR A 255 -1.22 -40.05 -17.30
C TYR A 255 -2.48 -39.53 -16.60
N ASP A 256 -3.63 -39.99 -17.07
CA ASP A 256 -4.95 -39.58 -16.60
C ASP A 256 -5.59 -40.63 -15.66
N GLU A 257 -4.83 -41.66 -15.29
CA GLU A 257 -5.32 -42.67 -14.34
C GLU A 257 -5.61 -42.00 -12.98
N PRO A 258 -6.80 -42.20 -12.40
CA PRO A 258 -7.12 -41.69 -11.07
C PRO A 258 -6.20 -42.35 -10.03
N LEU A 259 -5.39 -41.54 -9.36
CA LEU A 259 -4.61 -42.00 -8.23
C LEU A 259 -5.44 -41.85 -6.96
N PHE A 260 -5.34 -42.82 -6.05
CA PHE A 260 -5.95 -42.66 -4.74
C PHE A 260 -5.33 -41.46 -4.02
N ASP A 261 -4.00 -41.41 -3.89
CA ASP A 261 -3.25 -40.31 -3.26
C ASP A 261 -1.79 -40.32 -3.75
N TYR A 262 -1.09 -39.19 -3.61
CA TYR A 262 0.35 -39.05 -3.87
C TYR A 262 1.16 -39.35 -2.60
N ILE A 263 1.27 -40.61 -2.23
CA ILE A 263 2.01 -41.02 -1.02
C ILE A 263 3.31 -41.72 -1.41
N LYS A 264 4.42 -41.28 -0.80
CA LYS A 264 5.71 -41.94 -0.94
C LYS A 264 5.66 -43.37 -0.39
N LYS A 265 6.06 -44.36 -1.18
CA LYS A 265 6.19 -45.77 -0.77
C LYS A 265 7.48 -46.39 -1.28
N PRO A 266 8.05 -47.38 -0.57
CA PRO A 266 9.16 -48.17 -1.10
C PRO A 266 8.81 -48.81 -2.44
N LEU A 267 9.81 -48.99 -3.29
CA LEU A 267 9.64 -49.64 -4.60
C LEU A 267 9.87 -51.17 -4.52
N ASP A 268 10.23 -51.68 -3.34
CA ASP A 268 10.56 -53.09 -3.14
C ASP A 268 9.36 -53.99 -3.46
N GLY A 269 9.60 -55.04 -4.25
CA GLY A 269 8.56 -55.97 -4.70
C GLY A 269 7.69 -55.47 -5.86
N LEU A 270 7.76 -54.18 -6.22
CA LEU A 270 7.05 -53.65 -7.40
C LEU A 270 7.86 -53.89 -8.67
N THR A 271 7.18 -54.26 -9.76
CA THR A 271 7.78 -54.46 -11.08
C THR A 271 6.95 -53.81 -12.18
N GLY A 272 7.55 -53.63 -13.37
CA GLY A 272 6.87 -53.06 -14.54
C GLY A 272 6.21 -51.70 -14.29
N LYS A 273 4.97 -51.55 -14.79
CA LYS A 273 4.19 -50.30 -14.71
C LYS A 273 3.90 -49.86 -13.28
N GLU A 274 3.62 -50.79 -12.36
CA GLU A 274 3.37 -50.45 -10.95
C GLU A 274 4.59 -49.79 -10.29
N ARG A 275 5.79 -50.32 -10.59
CA ARG A 275 7.04 -49.72 -10.11
C ARG A 275 7.26 -48.33 -10.70
N ALA A 276 7.00 -48.16 -12.00
CA ALA A 276 7.15 -46.88 -12.69
C ALA A 276 6.16 -45.82 -12.13
N GLN A 277 4.89 -46.21 -11.97
CA GLN A 277 3.85 -45.36 -11.37
C GLN A 277 4.25 -44.90 -9.97
N GLN A 278 4.64 -45.83 -9.09
CA GLN A 278 5.02 -45.50 -7.72
C GLN A 278 6.30 -44.66 -7.67
N HIS A 279 7.28 -44.89 -8.56
CA HIS A 279 8.48 -44.06 -8.66
C HIS A 279 8.15 -42.63 -9.07
N ALA A 280 7.32 -42.44 -10.10
CA ALA A 280 6.85 -41.13 -10.52
C ALA A 280 6.06 -40.41 -9.42
N VAL A 281 5.22 -41.12 -8.67
CA VAL A 281 4.55 -40.57 -7.47
C VAL A 281 5.58 -40.11 -6.44
N ASN A 282 6.58 -40.94 -6.11
CA ASN A 282 7.60 -40.60 -5.11
C ASN A 282 8.37 -39.33 -5.48
N ASN A 283 8.78 -39.20 -6.74
CA ASN A 283 9.48 -38.03 -7.24
C ASN A 283 8.58 -36.79 -7.25
N THR A 284 7.33 -36.95 -7.71
CA THR A 284 6.33 -35.86 -7.71
C THR A 284 6.15 -35.30 -6.31
N VAL A 285 5.97 -36.14 -5.30
CA VAL A 285 5.83 -35.70 -3.90
C VAL A 285 7.08 -34.93 -3.44
N GLY A 286 8.28 -35.41 -3.78
CA GLY A 286 9.52 -34.68 -3.48
C GLY A 286 9.57 -33.29 -4.12
N ARG A 287 9.14 -33.17 -5.38
CA ARG A 287 9.09 -31.91 -6.12
C ARG A 287 8.03 -30.96 -5.57
N VAL A 288 6.86 -31.48 -5.19
CA VAL A 288 5.81 -30.69 -4.52
C VAL A 288 6.32 -30.16 -3.19
N HIS A 289 6.95 -31.02 -2.36
CA HIS A 289 7.53 -30.61 -1.08
C HIS A 289 8.53 -29.46 -1.23
N GLN A 290 9.50 -29.61 -2.13
CA GLN A 290 10.49 -28.56 -2.36
C GLN A 290 9.84 -27.26 -2.89
N ALA A 291 8.80 -27.37 -3.72
CA ALA A 291 8.07 -26.21 -4.23
C ALA A 291 7.29 -25.48 -3.13
N MET A 292 6.72 -26.20 -2.15
CA MET A 292 6.01 -25.61 -1.02
C MET A 292 6.97 -24.96 -0.02
N GLU A 293 8.10 -25.62 0.27
CA GLU A 293 9.18 -25.05 1.09
C GLU A 293 9.71 -23.76 0.45
N ALA A 294 9.96 -23.78 -0.87
CA ALA A 294 10.37 -22.60 -1.62
C ALA A 294 9.29 -21.49 -1.59
N PHE A 295 8.00 -21.85 -1.67
CA PHE A 295 6.91 -20.88 -1.55
C PHE A 295 6.96 -20.17 -0.19
N ILE A 296 7.05 -20.92 0.91
CA ILE A 296 7.12 -20.36 2.27
C ILE A 296 8.35 -19.48 2.43
N HIS A 297 9.53 -19.94 2.01
CA HIS A 297 10.75 -19.15 2.08
C HIS A 297 10.64 -17.85 1.28
N ASN A 298 10.17 -17.92 0.04
CA ASN A 298 10.04 -16.74 -0.82
C ASN A 298 9.05 -15.72 -0.24
N MET A 299 7.90 -16.16 0.26
CA MET A 299 6.91 -15.28 0.89
C MET A 299 7.43 -14.57 2.15
N ASN A 300 8.46 -15.13 2.81
CA ASN A 300 9.07 -14.58 4.02
C ASN A 300 10.42 -13.88 3.79
N THR A 301 10.98 -13.92 2.58
CA THR A 301 12.31 -13.35 2.28
C THR A 301 12.27 -12.29 1.19
N ILE A 302 11.27 -12.34 0.30
CA ILE A 302 11.11 -11.35 -0.75
C ILE A 302 10.37 -10.14 -0.19
N HIS A 303 11.02 -8.99 -0.22
CA HIS A 303 10.44 -7.74 0.25
C HIS A 303 9.63 -7.05 -0.85
N SER A 304 8.41 -6.67 -0.50
CA SER A 304 7.58 -5.71 -1.22
C SER A 304 7.83 -4.28 -0.73
N ARG A 305 7.11 -3.31 -1.30
CA ARG A 305 7.05 -1.92 -0.79
C ARG A 305 8.42 -1.27 -0.74
N GLY A 306 9.15 -1.36 -1.84
CA GLY A 306 10.48 -0.77 -1.97
C GLY A 306 11.55 -1.45 -1.10
N GLY A 307 11.30 -2.64 -0.56
CA GLY A 307 12.28 -3.39 0.23
C GLY A 307 12.04 -3.35 1.74
N ASN A 308 10.91 -2.79 2.20
CA ASN A 308 10.69 -2.50 3.62
C ASN A 308 9.80 -3.52 4.35
N GLN A 309 9.07 -4.37 3.61
CA GLN A 309 8.10 -5.29 4.21
C GLN A 309 7.91 -6.55 3.37
N VAL A 310 7.85 -7.73 4.00
CA VAL A 310 7.40 -8.97 3.34
C VAL A 310 5.92 -8.87 2.92
N VAL A 311 5.51 -9.68 1.96
CA VAL A 311 4.13 -9.63 1.45
C VAL A 311 3.13 -9.98 2.55
N PHE A 312 2.18 -9.06 2.83
CA PHE A 312 1.11 -9.35 3.78
C PHE A 312 0.08 -10.27 3.10
N SER A 313 0.26 -11.56 3.34
CA SER A 313 -0.42 -12.61 2.62
C SER A 313 -1.14 -13.58 3.54
N SER A 314 -2.15 -14.24 2.99
CA SER A 314 -2.75 -15.46 3.54
C SER A 314 -3.02 -16.44 2.41
N ILE A 315 -3.03 -17.72 2.74
CA ILE A 315 -3.45 -18.79 1.83
C ILE A 315 -4.53 -19.61 2.52
N ASN A 316 -5.53 -20.01 1.74
CA ASN A 316 -6.62 -20.84 2.20
C ASN A 316 -6.57 -22.17 1.45
N TYR A 317 -6.73 -23.26 2.18
CA TYR A 317 -6.76 -24.63 1.67
C TYR A 317 -7.65 -25.48 2.59
N GLY A 318 -7.99 -26.69 2.16
CA GLY A 318 -8.77 -27.64 2.98
C GLY A 318 -10.07 -28.12 2.35
N THR A 319 -10.36 -27.69 1.13
CA THR A 319 -11.63 -28.02 0.45
C THR A 319 -11.43 -28.87 -0.80
N ASP A 320 -10.22 -28.97 -1.33
CA ASP A 320 -9.92 -29.90 -2.42
C ASP A 320 -9.67 -31.32 -1.89
N THR A 321 -10.53 -32.26 -2.28
CA THR A 321 -10.42 -33.67 -1.90
C THR A 321 -9.67 -34.53 -2.93
N SER A 322 -9.21 -33.94 -4.03
CA SER A 322 -8.41 -34.63 -5.05
C SER A 322 -7.09 -35.17 -4.47
N ALA A 323 -6.48 -36.17 -5.14
CA ALA A 323 -5.18 -36.68 -4.74
C ALA A 323 -4.11 -35.57 -4.79
N GLU A 324 -4.19 -34.73 -5.82
CA GLU A 324 -3.32 -33.59 -6.09
C GLU A 324 -3.46 -32.51 -5.01
N GLY A 325 -4.69 -32.09 -4.69
CA GLY A 325 -4.97 -31.12 -3.64
C GLY A 325 -4.51 -31.61 -2.26
N ARG A 326 -4.76 -32.89 -1.95
CA ARG A 326 -4.23 -33.52 -0.72
C ARG A 326 -2.71 -33.56 -0.67
N CYS A 327 -2.05 -33.74 -1.81
CA CYS A 327 -0.60 -33.64 -1.90
C CYS A 327 -0.13 -32.24 -1.55
N VAL A 328 -0.68 -31.20 -2.18
CA VAL A 328 -0.32 -29.79 -1.92
C VAL A 328 -0.51 -29.45 -0.44
N MET A 329 -1.67 -29.78 0.13
CA MET A 329 -1.98 -29.52 1.54
C MET A 329 -1.05 -30.24 2.50
N ARG A 330 -0.76 -31.53 2.25
CA ARG A 330 0.15 -32.30 3.09
C ARG A 330 1.55 -31.72 3.03
N GLU A 331 2.06 -31.49 1.84
CA GLU A 331 3.44 -31.06 1.66
C GLU A 331 3.66 -29.64 2.18
N ILE A 332 2.71 -28.70 2.03
CA ILE A 332 2.85 -27.36 2.62
C ILE A 332 2.79 -27.36 4.14
N LEU A 333 2.05 -28.28 4.77
CA LEU A 333 2.02 -28.44 6.21
C LEU A 333 3.27 -29.10 6.79
N LEU A 334 4.04 -29.81 5.95
CA LEU A 334 5.30 -30.44 6.31
C LEU A 334 6.52 -29.54 6.07
N SER A 335 6.36 -28.48 5.26
CA SER A 335 7.41 -27.53 4.86
C SER A 335 7.79 -26.52 5.95
#